data_AF-A0A9E5TEA0-F1
#
_entry.id   AF-A0A9E5TEA0-F1
#
_cell.length_a   1.000
_cell.length_b   1.000
_cell.length_c   1.000
_cell.angle_alpha   90.00
_cell.angle_beta   90.00
_cell.angle_gamma   90.00
#
_symmetry.space_group_name_H-M   'P 1'
#
loop_
_entity.id
_entity.type
_entity.pdbx_description
1 polymer ?
#
loop_
_entity_poly.entity_id
_entity_poly.type
_entity_poly.pdbx_seq_one_letter_code
_entity_poly.pdbx_strand_id
1 'polypeptide(L)'
;VVLLSGVASRTKTIKLGTAIYHIYGRSPVSLGIQTATLQDLSGGRFLLGLGVANKSIAAWHGGVFDRPLKRAREYIEIVRKVAAGERVEYEG
;
A
#
# COMPACT_ATOMS: atom_id res chain seq x y z
N VAL A 1 -0.88 -7.32 -4.07
CA VAL A 1 -0.80 -8.05 -2.78
C VAL A 1 -1.25 -9.51 -2.89
N VAL A 2 -2.42 -9.84 -3.43
CA VAL A 2 -2.89 -11.26 -3.54
C VAL A 2 -1.89 -12.17 -4.26
N LEU A 3 -1.51 -11.82 -5.50
CA LEU A 3 -0.53 -12.60 -6.26
C LEU A 3 0.82 -12.70 -5.54
N LEU A 4 1.30 -11.58 -4.97
CA LEU A 4 2.54 -11.56 -4.20
C LEU A 4 2.47 -12.43 -2.94
N SER A 5 1.29 -12.64 -2.35
CA SER A 5 1.11 -13.55 -1.20
C SER A 5 1.29 -15.01 -1.63
N GLY A 6 0.77 -15.37 -2.81
CA GLY A 6 1.01 -16.68 -3.43
C GLY A 6 2.50 -16.91 -3.75
N VAL A 7 3.18 -15.90 -4.29
CA VAL A 7 4.62 -15.98 -4.58
C VAL A 7 5.45 -16.02 -3.27
N ALA A 8 5.08 -15.23 -2.26
CA ALA A 8 5.73 -15.22 -0.95
C ALA A 8 5.71 -16.62 -0.31
N SER A 9 4.57 -17.31 -0.41
CA SER A 9 4.40 -18.66 0.15
C SER A 9 5.22 -19.73 -0.56
N ARG A 10 5.71 -19.47 -1.79
CA ARG A 10 6.48 -20.43 -2.59
C ARG A 10 7.95 -20.06 -2.77
N THR A 11 8.40 -18.95 -2.19
CA THR A 11 9.77 -18.45 -2.36
C THR A 11 10.35 -18.08 -0.99
N LYS A 12 11.68 -18.21 -0.83
CA LYS A 12 12.35 -17.96 0.46
C LYS A 12 13.34 -16.80 0.44
N THR A 13 13.87 -16.43 -0.72
CA THR A 13 15.02 -15.51 -0.82
C THR A 13 14.76 -14.27 -1.67
N ILE A 14 13.96 -14.38 -2.73
CA ILE A 14 13.75 -13.26 -3.66
C ILE A 14 12.93 -12.15 -2.99
N LYS A 15 13.25 -10.89 -3.29
CA LYS A 15 12.41 -9.75 -2.89
C LYS A 15 11.14 -9.73 -3.73
N LEU A 16 10.05 -9.27 -3.13
CA LEU A 16 8.74 -9.22 -3.76
C LEU A 16 8.25 -7.79 -3.71
N GLY A 17 7.80 -7.22 -4.82
CA GLY A 17 7.39 -5.82 -4.80
C GLY A 17 6.28 -5.48 -5.76
N THR A 18 5.63 -4.35 -5.48
CA THR A 18 4.68 -3.72 -6.38
C THR A 18 5.38 -2.61 -7.17
N ALA A 19 5.05 -2.46 -8.46
CA ALA A 19 5.57 -1.42 -9.33
C ALA A 19 4.47 -1.00 -10.34
N ILE A 20 3.41 -0.31 -9.94
CA ILE A 20 3.16 0.37 -8.66
C ILE A 20 1.77 0.03 -8.11
N TYR A 21 1.61 0.10 -6.78
CA TYR A 21 0.29 0.11 -6.15
C TYR A 21 -0.25 1.55 -6.10
N HIS A 22 -1.53 1.80 -6.41
CA HIS A 22 -2.08 3.16 -6.47
C HIS A 22 -2.93 3.54 -5.24
N ILE A 23 -2.86 4.81 -4.83
CA ILE A 23 -3.52 5.32 -3.61
C ILE A 23 -5.04 5.32 -3.64
N TYR A 24 -5.66 5.25 -4.84
CA TYR A 24 -7.11 5.32 -4.97
C TYR A 24 -7.81 3.96 -4.77
N GLY A 25 -7.10 2.84 -4.84
CA GLY A 25 -7.75 1.52 -4.95
C GLY A 25 -8.31 0.95 -3.64
N ARG A 26 -7.87 1.47 -2.48
CA ARG A 26 -8.32 1.03 -1.14
C ARG A 26 -7.94 2.08 -0.11
N SER A 27 -8.56 2.05 1.08
CA SER A 27 -8.15 2.90 2.18
C SER A 27 -6.68 2.65 2.58
N PRO A 28 -5.95 3.68 3.06
CA PRO A 28 -4.57 3.51 3.49
C PRO A 28 -4.47 2.54 4.68
N VAL A 29 -5.50 2.46 5.53
CA VAL A 29 -5.55 1.49 6.63
C VAL A 29 -5.58 0.06 6.11
N SER A 30 -6.44 -0.22 5.13
CA SER A 30 -6.52 -1.55 4.51
C SER A 30 -5.20 -1.96 3.85
N LEU A 31 -4.51 -1.03 3.17
CA LEU A 31 -3.20 -1.34 2.58
C LEU A 31 -2.12 -1.53 3.64
N GLY A 32 -2.15 -0.76 4.73
CA GLY A 32 -1.25 -0.93 5.87
C GLY A 32 -1.33 -2.32 6.50
N ILE A 33 -2.55 -2.81 6.78
CA ILE A 33 -2.76 -4.16 7.32
C ILE A 33 -2.22 -5.21 6.35
N GLN A 34 -2.57 -5.10 5.06
CA GLN A 34 -2.09 -6.03 4.03
C GLN A 34 -0.56 -6.01 3.87
N THR A 35 0.05 -4.84 4.07
CA THR A 35 1.50 -4.69 4.05
C THR A 35 2.13 -5.40 5.23
N ALA A 36 1.62 -5.21 6.44
CA ALA A 36 2.07 -5.95 7.63
C ALA A 36 1.94 -7.46 7.44
N THR A 37 0.78 -7.94 7.00
CA THR A 37 0.55 -9.37 6.74
C THR A 37 1.52 -9.93 5.70
N LEU A 38 1.78 -9.20 4.60
CA LEU A 38 2.67 -9.68 3.56
C LEU A 38 4.15 -9.56 3.97
N GLN A 39 4.51 -8.59 4.81
CA GLN A 39 5.84 -8.54 5.42
C GLN A 39 6.08 -9.78 6.25
N ASP A 40 5.14 -10.14 7.13
CA ASP A 40 5.23 -11.33 7.96
C ASP A 40 5.29 -12.61 7.11
N LEU A 41 4.33 -12.79 6.20
CA LEU A 41 4.26 -13.96 5.30
C LEU A 41 5.51 -14.12 4.43
N SER A 42 6.13 -13.01 4.02
CA SER A 42 7.34 -13.05 3.20
C SER A 42 8.64 -13.12 4.01
N GLY A 43 8.60 -13.03 5.34
CA GLY A 43 9.81 -12.94 6.16
C GLY A 43 10.60 -11.65 5.90
N GLY A 44 9.91 -10.51 5.77
CA GLY A 44 10.52 -9.20 5.58
C GLY A 44 10.98 -8.87 4.16
N ARG A 45 10.61 -9.69 3.16
CA ARG A 45 11.07 -9.54 1.77
C ARG A 45 10.19 -8.62 0.92
N PHE A 46 9.05 -8.19 1.45
CA PHE A 46 8.10 -7.39 0.70
C PHE A 46 8.56 -5.94 0.57
N LEU A 47 8.41 -5.36 -0.63
CA LEU A 47 8.71 -3.99 -0.97
C LEU A 47 7.44 -3.35 -1.55
N LEU A 48 6.79 -2.49 -0.77
CA LEU A 48 5.61 -1.77 -1.24
C LEU A 48 6.05 -0.57 -2.11
N GLY A 49 6.00 -0.73 -3.44
CA GLY A 49 6.07 0.38 -4.37
C GLY A 49 4.68 1.00 -4.57
N LEU A 50 4.57 2.31 -4.34
CA LEU A 50 3.31 3.04 -4.31
C LEU A 50 3.39 4.30 -5.19
N GLY A 51 2.27 4.66 -5.82
CA GLY A 51 2.18 5.86 -6.65
C GLY A 51 0.75 6.38 -6.77
N VAL A 52 0.60 7.51 -7.47
CA VAL A 52 -0.69 8.22 -7.55
C VAL A 52 -1.62 7.59 -8.59
N ALA A 53 -1.10 7.06 -9.70
CA ALA A 53 -1.87 6.81 -10.93
C ALA A 53 -2.40 8.11 -11.56
N ASN A 54 -3.58 8.09 -12.18
CA ASN A 54 -4.13 9.18 -13.00
C ASN A 54 -5.60 9.50 -12.66
N LYS A 55 -6.14 10.55 -13.29
CA LYS A 55 -7.51 11.01 -13.08
C LYS A 55 -8.57 9.94 -13.35
N SER A 56 -8.38 9.11 -14.37
CA SER A 56 -9.32 8.03 -14.72
C SER A 56 -9.39 6.97 -13.62
N ILE A 57 -8.23 6.54 -13.10
CA ILE A 57 -8.17 5.60 -11.98
C ILE A 57 -8.83 6.19 -10.73
N ALA A 58 -8.57 7.46 -10.42
CA ALA A 58 -9.23 8.12 -9.29
C ALA A 58 -10.76 8.08 -9.44
N ALA A 59 -11.28 8.43 -10.62
CA ALA A 59 -12.71 8.43 -10.92
C ALA A 59 -13.34 7.02 -10.81
N TRP A 60 -12.66 5.97 -11.27
CA TRP A 60 -13.13 4.57 -11.14
C TRP A 60 -13.34 4.14 -9.68
N HIS A 61 -12.61 4.75 -8.75
CA HIS A 61 -12.71 4.49 -7.32
C HIS A 61 -13.50 5.57 -6.56
N GLY A 62 -14.21 6.45 -7.26
CA GLY A 62 -14.97 7.56 -6.65
C GLY A 62 -14.09 8.62 -5.98
N GLY A 63 -12.78 8.60 -6.23
CA GLY A 63 -11.82 9.54 -5.70
C GLY A 63 -11.70 10.79 -6.56
N VAL A 64 -11.30 11.90 -5.92
CA VAL A 64 -10.96 13.14 -6.62
C VAL A 64 -9.47 13.10 -6.98
N PHE A 65 -9.10 13.61 -8.16
CA PHE A 65 -7.69 13.76 -8.55
C PHE A 65 -7.23 15.20 -8.27
N ASP A 66 -6.94 15.50 -7.01
CA ASP A 66 -6.39 16.79 -6.57
C ASP A 66 -5.25 16.58 -5.59
N ARG A 67 -4.32 17.55 -5.59
CA ARG A 67 -3.11 17.57 -4.75
C ARG A 67 -2.43 16.18 -4.67
N PRO A 68 -2.14 15.52 -5.82
CA PRO A 68 -1.79 14.10 -5.87
C PRO A 68 -0.57 13.74 -5.02
N LEU A 69 0.44 14.62 -4.96
CA LEU A 69 1.63 14.41 -4.15
C LEU A 69 1.36 14.54 -2.64
N LYS A 70 0.47 15.46 -2.23
CA LYS A 70 0.07 15.61 -0.83
C LYS A 70 -0.67 14.36 -0.37
N ARG A 71 -1.66 13.92 -1.15
CA ARG A 71 -2.41 12.70 -0.87
C ARG A 71 -1.54 11.45 -0.84
N ALA A 72 -0.58 11.33 -1.76
CA ALA A 72 0.36 10.22 -1.72
C ALA A 72 1.19 10.22 -0.44
N ARG A 73 1.65 11.39 0.03
CA ARG A 73 2.38 11.52 1.29
C ARG A 73 1.52 11.10 2.48
N GLU A 74 0.31 11.64 2.59
CA GLU A 74 -0.63 11.30 3.68
C GLU A 74 -0.95 9.80 3.69
N TYR A 75 -1.17 9.22 2.51
CA TYR A 75 -1.43 7.80 2.36
C TYR A 75 -0.23 6.95 2.83
N ILE A 76 1.00 7.34 2.46
CA ILE A 76 2.23 6.65 2.90
C ILE A 76 2.40 6.74 4.42
N GLU A 77 2.14 7.91 5.02
CA GLU A 77 2.25 8.11 6.46
C GLU A 77 1.29 7.19 7.22
N ILE A 78 0.03 7.13 6.80
CA ILE A 78 -0.96 6.23 7.41
C ILE A 78 -0.56 4.77 7.21
N VAL A 79 -0.16 4.36 6.00
CA VAL A 79 0.27 2.98 5.72
C VAL A 79 1.45 2.58 6.62
N ARG A 80 2.42 3.47 6.83
CA ARG A 80 3.58 3.21 7.71
C ARG A 80 3.15 3.00 9.16
N LYS A 81 2.30 3.88 9.70
CA LYS A 81 1.78 3.75 11.08
C LYS A 81 1.04 2.43 11.27
N VAL A 82 0.11 2.10 10.37
CA VAL A 82 -0.63 0.82 10.44
C VAL A 82 0.31 -0.37 10.33
N ALA A 83 1.26 -0.33 9.40
CA ALA A 83 2.20 -1.44 9.20
C ALA A 83 3.15 -1.63 10.41
N ALA A 84 3.41 -0.58 11.17
CA ALA A 84 4.15 -0.62 12.43
C ALA A 84 3.31 -1.08 13.64
N GLY A 85 2.01 -1.32 13.47
CA GLY A 85 1.10 -1.69 14.55
C GLY A 85 0.69 -0.51 15.45
N GLU A 86 0.92 0.72 14.99
CA GLU A 86 0.57 1.93 15.74
C GLU A 86 -0.93 2.22 15.65
N ARG A 87 -1.48 2.85 16.71
CA ARG A 87 -2.83 3.42 16.66
C ARG A 87 -2.85 4.55 15.63
N VAL A 88 -3.84 4.54 14.75
CA VAL A 88 -3.97 5.54 13.69
C VAL A 88 -5.07 6.53 14.01
N GLU A 89 -4.63 7.75 14.30
CA GLU A 89 -5.39 8.98 14.21
C GLU A 89 -4.61 9.89 13.24
N TYR A 90 -5.31 10.52 12.29
CA TYR A 90 -4.67 11.27 11.21
C TYR A 90 -5.53 12.47 10.80
N GLU A 91 -4.96 13.66 10.89
CA GLU A 91 -5.53 14.91 10.39
C GLU A 91 -4.71 15.40 9.18
N GLY A 92 -5.35 15.61 8.04
CA GLY A 92 -4.69 15.97 6.78
C GLY A 92 -5.61 16.59 5.75
#